data_AF-A0A8T4U4X3-F1
#
_entry.id   AF-A0A8T4U4X3-F1
#
_cell.length_a   1.000
_cell.length_b   1.000
_cell.length_c   1.000
_cell.angle_alpha   90.00
_cell.angle_beta   90.00
_cell.angle_gamma   90.00
#
_symmetry.space_group_name_H-M   'P 1'
#
loop_
_entity.id
_entity.type
_entity.pdbx_description
1 polymer ?
#
loop_
_entity_poly.entity_id
_entity_poly.type
_entity_poly.pdbx_seq_one_letter_code
_entity_poly.pdbx_strand_id
1 'polypeptide(L)'
;MPLQKEIIDNSEGNKLITFLNQILKENPKTNLDVATAFFNVQAFAMIKDNLKGVSRFRLLLGKSPEINNERTLGEVLMEEIKKEIEGFELSKDSTQTVKLFIEFLKKKNVEIKLFEKFLHGKAYIFDDRIVIGSSNFTAAGLTREGELNTWSHRSQADYTRKEWFEKFWGESIDFKEELIKILESSRFGSQEYTPYDVYIKTLYELQKEDVKEEAKEEKPKGLPETKVDLAQFQEDAIARISTRLNKYGGCIVADSVGLGKTWIAKKIIEKIGYYERKNILIICPAQLTTMWSKEMKNI
;
A
#
# COMPACT_ATOMS: atom_id res chain seq x y z
N MET A 1 -12.47 -45.27 -5.17
CA MET A 1 -12.30 -43.81 -5.00
C MET A 1 -13.30 -43.15 -5.91
N PRO A 2 -14.04 -42.11 -5.47
CA PRO A 2 -14.85 -41.33 -6.39
C PRO A 2 -13.92 -40.72 -7.46
N LEU A 3 -14.37 -40.71 -8.73
CA LEU A 3 -13.66 -40.05 -9.83
C LEU A 3 -13.40 -38.60 -9.41
N GLN A 4 -12.13 -38.22 -9.31
CA GLN A 4 -11.76 -36.83 -9.07
C GLN A 4 -12.28 -36.05 -10.28
N LYS A 5 -13.19 -35.09 -10.05
CA LYS A 5 -13.72 -34.26 -11.12
C LYS A 5 -12.53 -33.59 -11.82
N GLU A 6 -12.48 -33.68 -13.14
CA GLU A 6 -11.43 -33.00 -13.93
C GLU A 6 -11.54 -31.47 -13.79
N ILE A 7 -12.76 -30.98 -13.51
CA ILE A 7 -13.07 -29.57 -13.30
C ILE A 7 -12.99 -29.21 -11.81
N ILE A 8 -12.33 -28.09 -11.53
CA ILE A 8 -12.24 -27.47 -10.20
C ILE A 8 -12.78 -26.03 -10.31
N ASP A 9 -13.94 -25.81 -9.68
CA ASP A 9 -14.73 -24.58 -9.81
C ASP A 9 -14.95 -23.83 -8.48
N ASN A 10 -14.30 -24.32 -7.41
CA ASN A 10 -14.45 -23.82 -6.05
C ASN A 10 -15.87 -23.96 -5.47
N SER A 11 -16.71 -24.82 -6.05
CA SER A 11 -17.96 -25.24 -5.42
C SER A 11 -17.71 -26.04 -4.12
N GLU A 12 -18.78 -26.27 -3.35
CA GLU A 12 -18.68 -27.00 -2.09
C GLU A 12 -18.07 -28.40 -2.29
N GLY A 13 -16.99 -28.68 -1.55
CA GLY A 13 -16.23 -29.93 -1.69
C GLY A 13 -15.28 -30.02 -2.89
N ASN A 14 -15.23 -29.02 -3.77
CA ASN A 14 -14.43 -29.01 -5.01
C ASN A 14 -13.55 -27.75 -5.15
N LYS A 15 -12.83 -27.40 -4.08
CA LYS A 15 -11.98 -26.20 -4.05
C LYS A 15 -10.56 -26.46 -4.51
N LEU A 16 -9.99 -25.49 -5.23
CA LEU A 16 -8.61 -25.52 -5.68
C LEU A 16 -7.63 -25.59 -4.50
N ILE A 17 -7.89 -24.85 -3.40
CA ILE A 17 -7.09 -24.98 -2.17
C ILE A 17 -7.02 -26.43 -1.66
N THR A 18 -8.13 -27.15 -1.69
CA THR A 18 -8.20 -28.54 -1.20
C THR A 18 -7.38 -29.44 -2.11
N PHE A 19 -7.53 -29.25 -3.43
CA PHE A 19 -6.79 -30.01 -4.44
C PHE A 19 -5.27 -29.77 -4.35
N LEU A 20 -4.82 -28.52 -4.25
CA LEU A 20 -3.40 -28.18 -4.12
C LEU A 20 -2.79 -28.77 -2.83
N ASN A 21 -3.49 -28.64 -1.70
CA ASN A 21 -3.03 -29.20 -0.44
C ASN A 21 -2.99 -30.74 -0.46
N GLN A 22 -3.93 -31.39 -1.15
CA GLN A 22 -3.90 -32.84 -1.33
C GLN A 22 -2.68 -33.28 -2.14
N ILE A 23 -2.39 -32.64 -3.28
CA ILE A 23 -1.23 -32.98 -4.12
C ILE A 23 0.07 -32.77 -3.37
N LEU A 24 0.22 -31.63 -2.68
CA LEU A 24 1.42 -31.34 -1.90
C LEU A 24 1.62 -32.34 -0.75
N LYS A 25 0.54 -32.93 -0.21
CA LYS A 25 0.64 -34.03 0.78
C LYS A 25 1.02 -35.37 0.14
N GLU A 26 0.44 -35.68 -1.03
CA GLU A 26 0.73 -36.91 -1.77
C GLU A 26 2.17 -36.94 -2.31
N ASN A 27 2.66 -35.80 -2.80
CA ASN A 27 3.99 -35.65 -3.38
C ASN A 27 4.72 -34.44 -2.76
N PRO A 28 5.18 -34.57 -1.51
CA PRO A 28 5.79 -33.45 -0.79
C PRO A 28 7.08 -32.94 -1.43
N LYS A 29 7.80 -33.77 -2.20
CA LYS A 29 9.07 -33.41 -2.84
C LYS A 29 8.94 -32.99 -4.31
N THR A 30 7.72 -32.69 -4.78
CA THR A 30 7.51 -32.19 -6.14
C THR A 30 8.27 -30.89 -6.40
N ASN A 31 8.64 -30.66 -7.67
CA ASN A 31 8.82 -29.29 -8.16
C ASN A 31 7.44 -28.67 -8.39
N LEU A 32 7.28 -27.41 -7.99
CA LEU A 32 6.04 -26.66 -8.17
C LEU A 32 6.34 -25.35 -8.89
N ASP A 33 5.82 -25.22 -10.10
CA ASP A 33 5.86 -24.00 -10.88
C ASP A 33 4.46 -23.37 -10.89
N VAL A 34 4.36 -22.12 -10.44
CA VAL A 34 3.11 -21.36 -10.42
C VAL A 34 3.25 -20.17 -11.34
N ALA A 35 2.36 -20.06 -12.32
CA ALA A 35 2.22 -18.86 -13.14
C ALA A 35 0.89 -18.18 -12.80
N THR A 36 0.92 -16.87 -12.55
CA THR A 36 -0.27 -16.12 -12.16
C THR A 36 -0.14 -14.64 -12.49
N ALA A 37 -1.27 -13.95 -12.64
CA ALA A 37 -1.27 -12.50 -12.82
C ALA A 37 -1.30 -11.75 -11.46
N PHE A 38 -1.97 -12.35 -10.47
CA PHE A 38 -2.12 -11.75 -9.14
C PHE A 38 -1.75 -12.76 -8.05
N PHE A 39 -1.08 -12.27 -7.01
CA PHE A 39 -0.64 -13.05 -5.87
C PHE A 39 -0.93 -12.29 -4.57
N ASN A 40 -1.31 -13.02 -3.52
CA ASN A 40 -1.54 -12.42 -2.21
C ASN A 40 -1.03 -13.33 -1.06
N VAL A 41 -0.66 -12.73 0.07
CA VAL A 41 -0.06 -13.43 1.22
C VAL A 41 -1.03 -14.46 1.82
N GLN A 42 -2.33 -14.19 1.76
CA GLN A 42 -3.35 -15.14 2.24
C GLN A 42 -3.35 -16.46 1.45
N ALA A 43 -3.14 -16.44 0.14
CA ALA A 43 -3.02 -17.66 -0.67
C ALA A 43 -1.81 -18.51 -0.26
N PHE A 44 -0.68 -17.87 0.05
CA PHE A 44 0.45 -18.58 0.64
C PHE A 44 0.06 -19.20 2.00
N ALA A 45 -0.59 -18.43 2.87
CA ALA A 45 -1.01 -18.88 4.20
C ALA A 45 -1.90 -20.14 4.15
N MET A 46 -2.73 -20.24 3.12
CA MET A 46 -3.64 -21.36 2.84
C MET A 46 -2.96 -22.68 2.48
N ILE A 47 -1.71 -22.65 1.99
CA ILE A 47 -0.96 -23.86 1.57
C ILE A 47 0.42 -24.00 2.24
N LYS A 48 0.80 -23.07 3.13
CA LYS A 48 2.15 -22.94 3.72
C LYS A 48 2.68 -24.22 4.37
N ASP A 49 1.80 -25.00 5.00
CA ASP A 49 2.21 -26.19 5.74
C ASP A 49 2.68 -27.32 4.83
N ASN A 50 2.08 -27.45 3.64
CA ASN A 50 2.44 -28.49 2.67
C ASN A 50 3.50 -28.00 1.66
N LEU A 51 3.73 -26.68 1.56
CA LEU A 51 4.82 -26.12 0.75
C LEU A 51 6.23 -26.38 1.32
N LYS A 52 6.37 -26.76 2.59
CA LYS A 52 7.69 -26.89 3.23
C LYS A 52 8.56 -27.98 2.59
N GLY A 53 7.95 -29.03 2.03
CA GLY A 53 8.64 -30.20 1.50
C GLY A 53 9.14 -30.07 0.06
N VAL A 54 8.64 -29.08 -0.70
CA VAL A 54 8.84 -29.01 -2.16
C VAL A 54 10.32 -28.95 -2.52
N SER A 55 10.72 -29.66 -3.57
CA SER A 55 12.13 -29.66 -4.01
C SER A 55 12.51 -28.31 -4.61
N ARG A 56 11.59 -27.71 -5.37
CA ARG A 56 11.75 -26.39 -5.98
C ARG A 56 10.38 -25.71 -6.08
N PHE A 57 10.34 -24.41 -5.84
CA PHE A 57 9.16 -23.57 -6.03
C PHE A 57 9.52 -22.38 -6.91
N ARG A 58 8.79 -22.21 -8.01
CA ARG A 58 8.95 -21.06 -8.91
C ARG A 58 7.63 -20.32 -9.02
N LEU A 59 7.65 -19.02 -8.75
CA LEU A 59 6.49 -18.14 -8.97
C LEU A 59 6.79 -17.17 -10.11
N LEU A 60 6.02 -17.28 -11.17
CA LEU A 60 6.04 -16.40 -12.32
C LEU A 60 4.84 -15.45 -12.24
N LEU A 61 5.12 -14.17 -12.04
CA LEU A 61 4.13 -13.09 -11.98
C LEU A 61 4.03 -12.40 -13.33
N GLY A 62 2.82 -12.32 -13.88
CA GLY A 62 2.53 -11.74 -15.19
C GLY A 62 1.69 -10.47 -15.14
N LYS A 63 1.68 -9.70 -16.24
CA LYS A 63 0.87 -8.48 -16.35
C LYS A 63 -0.56 -8.77 -16.86
N SER A 64 -1.57 -8.39 -16.08
CA SER A 64 -2.98 -8.30 -16.52
C SER A 64 -3.21 -7.04 -17.37
N PRO A 65 -4.10 -7.05 -18.37
CA PRO A 65 -4.42 -5.87 -19.18
C PRO A 65 -5.07 -4.73 -18.37
N GLU A 66 -5.58 -5.02 -17.18
CA GLU A 66 -6.12 -4.03 -16.23
C GLU A 66 -5.01 -3.14 -15.62
N ILE A 67 -3.75 -3.55 -15.75
CA ILE A 67 -2.60 -2.83 -15.20
C ILE A 67 -2.16 -1.75 -16.21
N ASN A 68 -2.61 -0.53 -15.94
CA ASN A 68 -2.43 0.66 -16.77
C ASN A 68 -0.96 0.89 -17.19
N ASN A 69 -0.74 1.49 -18.37
CA ASN A 69 0.61 1.69 -18.93
C ASN A 69 1.48 2.72 -18.21
N GLU A 70 0.92 3.53 -17.30
CA GLU A 70 1.67 4.56 -16.57
C GLU A 70 2.52 4.01 -15.43
N ARG A 71 2.31 2.76 -15.02
CA ARG A 71 3.06 2.11 -13.94
C ARG A 71 3.61 0.76 -14.38
N THR A 72 4.78 0.42 -13.86
CA THR A 72 5.38 -0.90 -14.06
C THR A 72 4.56 -1.96 -13.33
N LEU A 73 4.60 -3.22 -13.79
CA LEU A 73 3.92 -4.32 -13.12
C LEU A 73 4.44 -4.49 -11.68
N GLY A 74 5.74 -4.31 -11.48
CA GLY A 74 6.38 -4.34 -10.17
C GLY A 74 5.71 -3.37 -9.21
N GLU A 75 5.60 -2.09 -9.58
CA GLU A 75 4.95 -1.05 -8.75
C GLU A 75 3.51 -1.37 -8.37
N VAL A 76 2.72 -1.89 -9.31
CA VAL A 76 1.31 -2.24 -9.04
C VAL A 76 1.22 -3.41 -8.06
N LEU A 77 2.01 -4.46 -8.26
CA LEU A 77 2.09 -5.58 -7.32
C LEU A 77 2.58 -5.12 -5.94
N MET A 78 3.55 -4.20 -5.87
CA MET A 78 3.99 -3.65 -4.59
C MET A 78 2.86 -2.94 -3.86
N GLU A 79 2.07 -2.14 -4.58
CA GLU A 79 0.96 -1.40 -3.99
C GLU A 79 -0.13 -2.34 -3.49
N GLU A 80 -0.46 -3.38 -4.26
CA GLU A 80 -1.44 -4.41 -3.88
C GLU A 80 -1.01 -5.19 -2.65
N ILE A 81 0.24 -5.67 -2.60
CA ILE A 81 0.80 -6.39 -1.45
C ILE A 81 0.82 -5.47 -0.22
N LYS A 82 1.22 -4.20 -0.37
CA LYS A 82 1.19 -3.22 0.74
C LYS A 82 -0.23 -3.02 1.26
N LYS A 83 -1.20 -2.82 0.38
CA LYS A 83 -2.63 -2.66 0.75
C LYS A 83 -3.18 -3.90 1.46
N GLU A 84 -2.88 -5.10 0.96
CA GLU A 84 -3.27 -6.36 1.61
C GLU A 84 -2.70 -6.42 3.03
N ILE A 85 -1.40 -6.15 3.16
CA ILE A 85 -0.71 -6.21 4.44
C ILE A 85 -1.22 -5.14 5.40
N GLU A 86 -1.51 -3.92 4.95
CA GLU A 86 -2.11 -2.86 5.75
C GLU A 86 -3.55 -3.18 6.20
N GLY A 87 -4.25 -4.03 5.44
CA GLY A 87 -5.60 -4.50 5.76
C GLY A 87 -5.68 -5.62 6.81
N PHE A 88 -4.58 -6.33 7.10
CA PHE A 88 -4.60 -7.39 8.11
C PHE A 88 -4.92 -6.86 9.52
N GLU A 89 -5.44 -7.72 10.39
CA GLU A 89 -5.50 -7.36 11.81
C GLU A 89 -4.09 -7.43 12.42
N LEU A 90 -3.79 -6.52 13.36
CA LEU A 90 -2.56 -6.59 14.14
C LEU A 90 -2.68 -7.72 15.17
N SER A 91 -2.48 -8.95 14.68
CA SER A 91 -2.55 -10.18 15.46
C SER A 91 -1.23 -10.93 15.42
N LYS A 92 -1.02 -11.82 16.41
CA LYS A 92 0.12 -12.74 16.41
C LYS A 92 0.12 -13.64 15.18
N ASP A 93 -1.05 -14.08 14.73
CA ASP A 93 -1.19 -15.00 13.60
C ASP A 93 -0.84 -14.32 12.27
N SER A 94 -1.32 -13.09 12.04
CA SER A 94 -0.97 -12.30 10.85
C SER A 94 0.52 -11.99 10.80
N THR A 95 1.09 -11.60 11.95
CA THR A 95 2.54 -11.37 12.09
C THR A 95 3.34 -12.61 11.76
N GLN A 96 2.96 -13.76 12.34
CA GLN A 96 3.63 -15.03 12.11
C GLN A 96 3.50 -15.48 10.65
N THR A 97 2.36 -15.26 10.02
CA THR A 97 2.12 -15.61 8.62
C THR A 97 3.04 -14.84 7.67
N VAL A 98 3.17 -13.51 7.85
CA VAL A 98 4.09 -12.70 7.03
C VAL A 98 5.55 -13.11 7.27
N LYS A 99 5.95 -13.34 8.53
CA LYS A 99 7.31 -13.80 8.86
C LYS A 99 7.63 -15.16 8.22
N LEU A 100 6.73 -16.13 8.32
CA LEU A 100 6.88 -17.43 7.67
C LEU A 100 6.95 -17.32 6.15
N PHE A 101 6.23 -16.36 5.56
CA PHE A 101 6.30 -16.11 4.13
C PHE A 101 7.66 -15.55 3.72
N ILE A 102 8.18 -14.56 4.45
CA ILE A 102 9.54 -14.04 4.26
C ILE A 102 10.59 -15.15 4.38
N GLU A 103 10.50 -15.98 5.42
CA GLU A 103 11.39 -17.14 5.61
C GLU A 103 11.31 -18.15 4.46
N PHE A 104 10.10 -18.41 3.96
CA PHE A 104 9.89 -19.27 2.81
C PHE A 104 10.57 -18.67 1.57
N LEU A 105 10.36 -17.39 1.28
CA LEU A 105 10.98 -16.71 0.14
C LEU A 105 12.51 -16.78 0.22
N LYS A 106 13.12 -16.58 1.39
CA LYS A 106 14.58 -16.62 1.59
C LYS A 106 15.23 -17.97 1.27
N LYS A 107 14.47 -19.07 1.14
CA LYS A 107 15.02 -20.38 0.78
C LYS A 107 15.66 -20.37 -0.62
N LYS A 108 16.76 -21.10 -0.79
CA LYS A 108 17.50 -21.16 -2.07
C LYS A 108 16.71 -21.83 -3.20
N ASN A 109 15.79 -22.71 -2.86
CA ASN A 109 14.95 -23.43 -3.83
C ASN A 109 13.63 -22.72 -4.15
N VAL A 110 13.48 -21.47 -3.71
CA VAL A 110 12.34 -20.59 -4.00
C VAL A 110 12.82 -19.47 -4.91
N GLU A 111 12.23 -19.36 -6.10
CA GLU A 111 12.55 -18.35 -7.10
C GLU A 111 11.29 -17.60 -7.50
N ILE A 112 11.38 -16.27 -7.60
CA ILE A 112 10.26 -15.41 -7.96
C ILE A 112 10.71 -14.53 -9.12
N LYS A 113 9.93 -14.54 -10.20
CA LYS A 113 10.21 -13.74 -11.38
C LYS A 113 9.02 -12.95 -11.86
N LEU A 114 9.31 -11.82 -12.49
CA LEU A 114 8.33 -10.91 -13.07
C LEU A 114 8.44 -10.89 -14.60
N PHE A 115 7.32 -11.15 -15.26
CA PHE A 115 7.19 -10.97 -16.70
C PHE A 115 6.43 -9.67 -16.98
N GLU A 116 7.16 -8.63 -17.42
CA GLU A 116 6.61 -7.27 -17.53
C GLU A 116 5.65 -7.07 -18.72
N LYS A 117 5.60 -8.05 -19.65
CA LYS A 117 4.65 -8.07 -20.77
C LYS A 117 3.36 -8.82 -20.36
N PHE A 118 2.38 -8.83 -21.26
CA PHE A 118 1.11 -9.52 -21.03
C PHE A 118 1.30 -11.01 -20.76
N LEU A 119 0.88 -11.45 -19.58
CA LEU A 119 0.78 -12.86 -19.19
C LEU A 119 -0.37 -12.99 -18.20
N HIS A 120 -1.51 -13.46 -18.70
CA HIS A 120 -2.74 -13.63 -17.92
C HIS A 120 -3.09 -15.11 -17.68
N GLY A 121 -2.24 -16.04 -18.12
CA GLY A 121 -2.45 -17.47 -17.87
C GLY A 121 -2.23 -17.84 -16.41
N LYS A 122 -3.02 -18.77 -15.89
CA LYS A 122 -2.84 -19.32 -14.54
C LYS A 122 -2.60 -20.81 -14.63
N ALA A 123 -1.49 -21.23 -14.06
CA ALA A 123 -1.08 -22.62 -14.06
C ALA A 123 -0.39 -22.98 -12.74
N TYR A 124 -0.68 -24.17 -12.23
CA TYR A 124 -0.01 -24.79 -11.09
C TYR A 124 0.55 -26.13 -11.57
N ILE A 125 1.86 -26.18 -11.81
CA ILE A 125 2.53 -27.28 -12.52
C ILE A 125 3.37 -28.08 -11.52
N PHE A 126 2.91 -29.27 -11.20
CA PHE A 126 3.61 -30.27 -10.39
C PHE A 126 4.38 -31.24 -11.29
N ASP A 127 5.20 -32.12 -10.72
CA ASP A 127 5.96 -33.12 -11.50
C ASP A 127 5.06 -34.18 -12.15
N ASP A 128 3.91 -34.47 -11.56
CA ASP A 128 3.01 -35.55 -11.97
C ASP A 128 1.67 -35.07 -12.54
N ARG A 129 1.34 -33.78 -12.39
CA ARG A 129 0.09 -33.18 -12.87
C ARG A 129 0.14 -31.67 -12.93
N ILE A 130 -0.85 -31.08 -13.59
CA ILE A 130 -0.98 -29.64 -13.77
C ILE A 130 -2.42 -29.21 -13.55
N VAL A 131 -2.63 -28.02 -12.99
CA VAL A 131 -3.91 -27.30 -13.03
C VAL A 131 -3.77 -26.09 -13.93
N ILE A 132 -4.71 -25.88 -14.86
CA ILE A 132 -4.79 -24.68 -15.71
C ILE A 132 -6.21 -24.13 -15.61
N GLY A 133 -6.35 -22.80 -15.51
CA GLY A 133 -7.67 -22.19 -15.48
C GLY A 133 -7.66 -20.69 -15.26
N SER A 134 -8.73 -20.20 -14.64
CA SER A 134 -8.94 -18.78 -14.33
C SER A 134 -8.35 -18.33 -13.00
N SER A 135 -7.99 -19.27 -12.11
CA SER A 135 -7.71 -18.96 -10.71
C SER A 135 -6.32 -18.42 -10.45
N ASN A 136 -6.25 -17.13 -10.09
CA ASN A 136 -5.02 -16.51 -9.58
C ASN A 136 -4.56 -17.14 -8.27
N PHE A 137 -3.27 -16.97 -7.94
CA PHE A 137 -2.72 -17.46 -6.67
C PHE A 137 -3.03 -16.47 -5.54
N THR A 138 -4.34 -16.25 -5.32
CA THR A 138 -4.92 -15.37 -4.31
C THR A 138 -5.96 -16.15 -3.50
N ALA A 139 -6.23 -15.73 -2.27
CA ALA A 139 -7.25 -16.38 -1.44
C ALA A 139 -8.60 -16.53 -2.17
N ALA A 140 -9.02 -15.50 -2.90
CA ALA A 140 -10.23 -15.54 -3.71
C ALA A 140 -10.11 -16.55 -4.88
N GLY A 141 -9.02 -16.55 -5.64
CA GLY A 141 -8.83 -17.50 -6.74
C GLY A 141 -8.84 -18.97 -6.26
N LEU A 142 -8.33 -19.24 -5.06
CA LEU A 142 -8.28 -20.59 -4.51
C LEU A 142 -9.59 -21.08 -3.86
N THR A 143 -10.56 -20.19 -3.60
CA THR A 143 -11.73 -20.51 -2.75
C THR A 143 -13.08 -19.96 -3.20
N ARG A 144 -13.12 -18.93 -4.05
CA ARG A 144 -14.35 -18.27 -4.50
C ARG A 144 -14.98 -19.10 -5.61
N GLU A 145 -16.24 -19.47 -5.43
CA GLU A 145 -17.05 -20.18 -6.42
C GLU A 145 -17.18 -19.38 -7.73
N GLY A 146 -17.22 -20.09 -8.86
CA GLY A 146 -17.36 -19.51 -10.20
C GLY A 146 -16.04 -19.40 -10.97
N GLU A 147 -14.94 -19.82 -10.37
CA GLU A 147 -13.70 -20.09 -11.09
C GLU A 147 -13.88 -21.31 -12.00
N LEU A 148 -13.05 -21.44 -13.03
CA LEU A 148 -13.03 -22.62 -13.90
C LEU A 148 -11.58 -23.06 -14.10
N ASN A 149 -11.24 -24.19 -13.52
CA ASN A 149 -9.96 -24.84 -13.73
C ASN A 149 -10.16 -26.28 -14.18
N THR A 150 -9.20 -26.78 -14.93
CA THR A 150 -9.05 -28.20 -15.24
C THR A 150 -7.72 -28.70 -14.72
N TRP A 151 -7.63 -29.97 -14.38
CA TRP A 151 -6.36 -30.62 -14.10
C TRP A 151 -6.05 -31.73 -15.10
N SER A 152 -4.76 -32.01 -15.31
CA SER A 152 -4.29 -33.02 -16.25
C SER A 152 -3.05 -33.72 -15.74
N HIS A 153 -2.79 -34.92 -16.24
CA HIS A 153 -1.67 -35.76 -15.81
C HIS A 153 -0.30 -35.29 -16.34
N ARG A 154 0.75 -36.01 -15.92
CA ARG A 154 2.18 -35.74 -16.15
C ARG A 154 2.55 -35.30 -17.56
N SER A 155 2.03 -35.95 -18.61
CA SER A 155 2.40 -35.60 -19.99
C SER A 155 2.07 -34.14 -20.32
N GLN A 156 0.91 -33.65 -19.87
CA GLN A 156 0.53 -32.25 -20.03
C GLN A 156 1.36 -31.34 -19.12
N ALA A 157 1.67 -31.76 -17.90
CA ALA A 157 2.50 -31.00 -16.98
C ALA A 157 3.91 -30.77 -17.53
N ASP A 158 4.56 -31.84 -18.03
CA ASP A 158 5.89 -31.79 -18.62
C ASP A 158 5.92 -30.93 -19.89
N TYR A 159 4.93 -31.10 -20.78
CA TYR A 159 4.80 -30.28 -21.98
C TYR A 159 4.60 -28.80 -21.66
N THR A 160 3.63 -28.47 -20.79
CA THR A 160 3.35 -27.08 -20.42
C THR A 160 4.52 -26.44 -19.68
N ARG A 161 5.22 -27.18 -18.79
CA ARG A 161 6.44 -26.69 -18.15
C ARG A 161 7.47 -26.31 -19.22
N LYS A 162 7.81 -27.25 -20.10
CA LYS A 162 8.90 -27.10 -21.06
C LYS A 162 8.61 -26.04 -22.14
N GLU A 163 7.42 -26.08 -22.74
CA GLU A 163 7.12 -25.27 -23.94
C GLU A 163 6.49 -23.92 -23.60
N TRP A 164 5.79 -23.81 -22.46
CA TRP A 164 5.11 -22.59 -22.06
C TRP A 164 5.79 -21.91 -20.87
N PHE A 165 5.98 -22.60 -19.74
CA PHE A 165 6.52 -21.97 -18.53
C PHE A 165 7.96 -21.52 -18.72
N GLU A 166 8.87 -22.38 -19.23
CA GLU A 166 10.28 -22.02 -19.42
C GLU A 166 10.47 -20.84 -20.39
N LYS A 167 9.62 -20.73 -21.42
CA LYS A 167 9.64 -19.61 -22.36
C LYS A 167 9.47 -18.27 -21.63
N PHE A 168 8.40 -18.13 -20.85
CA PHE A 168 8.15 -16.89 -20.10
C PHE A 168 9.15 -16.71 -18.96
N TRP A 169 9.52 -17.80 -18.27
CA TRP A 169 10.51 -17.78 -17.20
C TRP A 169 11.88 -17.27 -17.64
N GLY A 170 12.32 -17.64 -18.85
CA GLY A 170 13.57 -17.20 -19.45
C GLY A 170 13.59 -15.72 -19.82
N GLU A 171 12.45 -15.15 -20.21
CA GLU A 171 12.29 -13.72 -20.52
C GLU A 171 11.99 -12.84 -19.30
N SER A 172 11.82 -13.44 -18.12
CA SER A 172 11.41 -12.72 -16.90
C SER A 172 12.60 -12.27 -16.05
N ILE A 173 12.41 -11.14 -15.35
CA ILE A 173 13.40 -10.57 -14.42
C ILE A 173 13.24 -11.16 -13.02
N ASP A 174 14.33 -11.23 -12.25
CA ASP A 174 14.27 -11.64 -10.84
C ASP A 174 13.51 -10.58 -10.02
N PHE A 175 12.57 -11.02 -9.19
CA PHE A 175 11.75 -10.16 -8.34
C PHE A 175 11.77 -10.57 -6.86
N LYS A 176 12.60 -11.57 -6.53
CA LYS A 176 12.58 -12.19 -5.20
C LYS A 176 13.02 -11.22 -4.11
N GLU A 177 14.15 -10.57 -4.30
CA GLU A 177 14.72 -9.64 -3.30
C GLU A 177 13.84 -8.40 -3.12
N GLU A 178 13.23 -7.92 -4.20
CA GLU A 178 12.29 -6.80 -4.16
C GLU A 178 11.02 -7.16 -3.38
N LEU A 179 10.45 -8.34 -3.62
CA LEU A 179 9.31 -8.85 -2.85
C LEU A 179 9.65 -8.98 -1.36
N ILE A 180 10.80 -9.57 -1.03
CA ILE A 180 11.26 -9.70 0.37
C ILE A 180 11.38 -8.32 1.01
N LYS A 181 12.01 -7.34 0.33
CA LYS A 181 12.18 -5.98 0.84
C LYS A 181 10.85 -5.31 1.17
N ILE A 182 9.82 -5.49 0.34
CA ILE A 182 8.48 -4.95 0.59
C ILE A 182 7.89 -5.54 1.87
N LEU A 183 7.92 -6.88 2.00
CA LEU A 183 7.40 -7.58 3.17
C LEU A 183 8.15 -7.17 4.45
N GLU A 184 9.47 -7.04 4.38
CA GLU A 184 10.33 -6.61 5.49
C GLU A 184 10.11 -5.15 5.90
N SER A 185 9.77 -4.27 4.95
CA SER A 185 9.42 -2.87 5.21
C SER A 185 7.97 -2.66 5.68
N SER A 186 7.17 -3.73 5.68
CA SER A 186 5.79 -3.67 6.14
C SER A 186 5.72 -3.67 7.66
N ARG A 187 4.56 -3.32 8.22
CA ARG A 187 4.31 -3.36 9.67
C ARG A 187 4.45 -4.74 10.34
N PHE A 188 4.58 -5.82 9.55
CA PHE A 188 4.84 -7.18 10.05
C PHE A 188 6.24 -7.70 9.71
N GLY A 189 7.06 -6.89 9.03
CA GLY A 189 8.43 -7.23 8.69
C GLY A 189 9.35 -7.30 9.92
N SER A 190 10.63 -7.57 9.69
CA SER A 190 11.64 -7.61 10.74
C SER A 190 12.25 -6.24 11.06
N GLN A 191 11.89 -5.20 10.32
CA GLN A 191 12.38 -3.86 10.60
C GLN A 191 11.76 -3.34 11.90
N GLU A 192 12.57 -3.31 12.96
CA GLU A 192 12.22 -2.64 14.20
C GLU A 192 12.42 -1.14 14.05
N TYR A 193 11.41 -0.36 14.44
CA TYR A 193 11.49 1.10 14.50
C TYR A 193 11.77 1.51 15.94
N THR A 194 12.70 2.45 16.13
CA THR A 194 13.01 2.93 17.47
C THR A 194 11.82 3.74 18.03
N PRO A 195 11.67 3.85 19.37
CA PRO A 195 10.67 4.73 19.95
C PRO A 195 10.75 6.17 19.42
N TYR A 196 11.95 6.63 19.07
CA TYR A 196 12.18 7.94 18.45
C TYR A 196 11.61 8.02 17.03
N ASP A 197 11.81 7.01 16.19
CA ASP A 197 11.26 6.97 14.83
C ASP A 197 9.72 7.03 14.87
N VAL A 198 9.11 6.26 15.77
CA VAL A 198 7.65 6.26 15.97
C VAL A 198 7.16 7.63 16.46
N TYR A 199 7.89 8.24 17.40
CA TYR A 199 7.56 9.57 17.91
C TYR A 199 7.63 10.64 16.82
N ILE A 200 8.73 10.72 16.07
CA ILE A 200 8.90 11.70 14.99
C ILE A 200 7.89 11.45 13.85
N LYS A 201 7.63 10.18 13.49
CA LYS A 201 6.62 9.86 12.49
C LYS A 201 5.23 10.31 12.94
N THR A 202 4.90 10.13 14.22
CA THR A 202 3.61 10.57 14.78
C THR A 202 3.49 12.10 14.75
N LEU A 203 4.53 12.83 15.16
CA LEU A 203 4.56 14.30 15.05
C LEU A 203 4.42 14.76 13.60
N TYR A 204 5.13 14.12 12.67
CA TYR A 204 4.99 14.41 11.25
C TYR A 204 3.57 14.15 10.77
N GLU A 205 2.95 13.01 11.06
CA GLU A 205 1.57 12.74 10.63
C GLU A 205 0.55 13.73 11.24
N LEU A 206 0.82 14.23 12.45
CA LEU A 206 0.00 15.24 13.11
C LEU A 206 0.17 16.65 12.51
N GLN A 207 1.39 17.01 12.08
CA GLN A 207 1.75 18.37 11.63
C GLN A 207 2.00 18.50 10.12
N LYS A 208 1.98 17.41 9.35
CA LYS A 208 2.32 17.40 7.91
C LYS A 208 1.46 18.35 7.08
N GLU A 209 0.24 18.64 7.52
CA GLU A 209 -0.62 19.62 6.84
C GLU A 209 -0.07 21.04 7.04
N ASP A 210 0.29 21.40 8.29
CA ASP A 210 0.88 22.69 8.63
C ASP A 210 2.23 22.90 7.92
N VAL A 211 3.12 21.90 7.94
CA VAL A 211 4.45 21.95 7.27
C VAL A 211 4.31 22.07 5.74
N LYS A 212 3.29 21.43 5.16
CA LYS A 212 3.07 21.50 3.70
C LYS A 212 2.42 22.81 3.27
N GLU A 213 1.65 23.47 4.13
CA GLU A 213 1.10 24.81 3.86
C GLU A 213 2.18 25.90 3.97
N GLU A 214 3.11 25.83 4.93
CA GLU A 214 4.29 26.71 5.00
C GLU A 214 5.10 26.68 3.70
N ALA A 215 5.29 25.48 3.11
CA ALA A 215 5.98 25.32 1.83
C ALA A 215 5.21 25.84 0.61
N LYS A 216 3.91 26.15 0.75
CA LYS A 216 3.00 26.55 -0.33
C LYS A 216 2.59 28.02 -0.31
N GLU A 217 3.03 28.81 0.68
CA GLU A 217 2.81 30.26 0.64
C GLU A 217 3.66 30.91 -0.47
N GLU A 218 3.22 30.75 -1.71
CA GLU A 218 3.64 31.62 -2.79
C GLU A 218 3.11 33.02 -2.48
N LYS A 219 4.04 33.98 -2.30
CA LYS A 219 3.69 35.41 -2.25
C LYS A 219 2.79 35.72 -3.45
N PRO A 220 1.57 36.24 -3.26
CA PRO A 220 0.66 36.47 -4.37
C PRO A 220 1.32 37.41 -5.39
N LYS A 221 1.61 36.89 -6.58
CA LYS A 221 2.22 37.69 -7.66
C LYS A 221 1.23 38.77 -8.11
N GLY A 222 1.65 40.03 -8.01
CA GLY A 222 0.89 41.20 -8.46
C GLY A 222 0.06 41.92 -7.39
N LEU A 223 0.13 41.48 -6.12
CA LEU A 223 -0.44 42.22 -4.98
C LEU A 223 0.65 43.10 -4.32
N PRO A 224 0.28 44.26 -3.73
CA PRO A 224 1.23 45.12 -3.02
C PRO A 224 1.87 44.38 -1.85
N GLU A 225 3.12 44.76 -1.54
CA GLU A 225 3.87 44.20 -0.40
C GLU A 225 3.04 44.30 0.88
N THR A 226 3.10 43.24 1.70
CA THR A 226 2.42 43.21 2.99
C THR A 226 2.87 44.39 3.84
N LYS A 227 1.94 45.01 4.56
CA LYS A 227 2.26 46.07 5.53
C LYS A 227 2.53 45.52 6.93
N VAL A 228 2.45 44.20 7.09
CA VAL A 228 2.55 43.50 8.36
C VAL A 228 3.77 42.59 8.32
N ASP A 229 4.90 43.11 8.82
CA ASP A 229 6.11 42.33 9.04
C ASP A 229 5.93 41.46 10.29
N LEU A 230 6.16 40.16 10.13
CA LEU A 230 6.02 39.17 11.18
C LEU A 230 7.39 38.61 11.55
N ALA A 231 7.57 38.28 12.83
CA ALA A 231 8.66 37.42 13.25
C ALA A 231 8.41 35.98 12.76
N GLN A 232 9.47 35.19 12.58
CA GLN A 232 9.37 33.82 12.05
C GLN A 232 8.33 32.95 12.78
N PHE A 233 8.31 32.99 14.12
CA PHE A 233 7.32 32.23 14.90
C PHE A 233 5.87 32.68 14.68
N GLN A 234 5.64 33.92 14.23
CA GLN A 234 4.32 34.44 13.89
C GLN A 234 3.91 34.00 12.48
N GLU A 235 4.86 33.86 11.55
CA GLU A 235 4.59 33.27 10.23
C GLU A 235 4.13 31.80 10.39
N ASP A 236 4.82 31.02 11.21
CA ASP A 236 4.43 29.65 11.56
C ASP A 236 3.01 29.60 12.19
N ALA A 237 2.69 30.59 13.02
CA ALA A 237 1.35 30.70 13.62
C ALA A 237 0.27 30.98 12.56
N ILE A 238 0.57 31.80 11.55
CA ILE A 238 -0.37 32.11 10.44
C ILE A 238 -0.61 30.90 9.55
N ALA A 239 0.42 30.11 9.26
CA ALA A 239 0.26 28.85 8.53
C ALA A 239 -0.68 27.91 9.28
N ARG A 240 -0.43 27.67 10.57
CA ARG A 240 -1.28 26.82 11.43
C ARG A 240 -2.73 27.33 11.54
N ILE A 241 -2.92 28.65 11.61
CA ILE A 241 -4.26 29.25 11.61
C ILE A 241 -4.95 28.99 10.28
N SER A 242 -4.25 29.16 9.15
CA SER A 242 -4.79 28.93 7.81
C SER A 242 -5.25 27.47 7.64
N THR A 243 -4.40 26.49 8.00
CA THR A 243 -4.76 25.06 7.95
C THR A 243 -6.03 24.78 8.75
N ARG A 244 -6.11 25.31 9.99
CA ARG A 244 -7.24 25.07 10.90
C ARG A 244 -8.52 25.75 10.43
N LEU A 245 -8.44 26.97 9.91
CA LEU A 245 -9.59 27.67 9.33
C LEU A 245 -10.13 26.90 8.12
N ASN A 246 -9.26 26.40 7.24
CA ASN A 246 -9.66 25.62 6.08
C ASN A 246 -10.28 24.27 6.47
N LYS A 247 -9.70 23.58 7.46
CA LYS A 247 -10.11 22.23 7.86
C LYS A 247 -11.34 22.20 8.77
N TYR A 248 -11.43 23.14 9.70
CA TYR A 248 -12.43 23.12 10.79
C TYR A 248 -13.38 24.34 10.77
N GLY A 249 -13.14 25.34 9.93
CA GLY A 249 -13.95 26.56 9.88
C GLY A 249 -13.72 27.53 11.05
N GLY A 250 -12.74 27.27 11.90
CA GLY A 250 -12.46 28.09 13.08
C GLY A 250 -11.17 27.68 13.80
N CYS A 251 -10.56 28.61 14.53
CA CYS A 251 -9.37 28.35 15.34
C CYS A 251 -9.33 29.24 16.59
N ILE A 252 -8.62 28.78 17.63
CA ILE A 252 -8.31 29.57 18.83
C ILE A 252 -6.79 29.72 18.92
N VAL A 253 -6.33 30.96 19.09
CA VAL A 253 -4.92 31.31 19.35
C VAL A 253 -4.76 31.54 20.85
N ALA A 254 -4.01 30.67 21.54
CA ALA A 254 -3.87 30.66 22.99
C ALA A 254 -2.44 30.98 23.44
N ASP A 255 -1.82 31.98 22.83
CA ASP A 255 -0.44 32.37 23.14
C ASP A 255 -0.35 33.17 24.45
N SER A 256 0.79 33.09 25.13
CA SER A 256 1.12 33.93 26.30
C SER A 256 1.04 35.43 25.99
N VAL A 257 0.92 36.25 27.04
CA VAL A 257 0.91 37.71 26.93
C VAL A 257 2.23 38.20 26.32
N GLY A 258 2.16 39.15 25.39
CA GLY A 258 3.34 39.74 24.74
C GLY A 258 3.83 39.06 23.45
N LEU A 259 3.31 37.87 23.10
CA LEU A 259 3.74 37.12 21.91
C LEU A 259 3.16 37.61 20.58
N GLY A 260 2.52 38.78 20.55
CA GLY A 260 2.08 39.41 19.31
C GLY A 260 0.80 38.86 18.69
N LYS A 261 -0.16 38.38 19.50
CA LYS A 261 -1.52 37.99 19.06
C LYS A 261 -2.21 39.05 18.18
N THR A 262 -1.98 40.34 18.47
CA THR A 262 -2.48 41.45 17.64
C THR A 262 -1.89 41.41 16.23
N TRP A 263 -0.58 41.17 16.09
CA TRP A 263 0.10 41.08 14.80
C TRP A 263 -0.38 39.88 13.98
N ILE A 264 -0.52 38.73 14.63
CA ILE A 264 -1.10 37.52 14.02
C ILE A 264 -2.51 37.83 13.49
N ALA A 265 -3.37 38.42 14.32
CA ALA A 265 -4.72 38.79 13.90
C ALA A 265 -4.74 39.83 12.76
N LYS A 266 -3.85 40.83 12.78
CA LYS A 266 -3.71 41.81 11.68
C LYS A 266 -3.38 41.13 10.35
N LYS A 267 -2.47 40.16 10.35
CA LYS A 267 -2.11 39.42 9.13
C LYS A 267 -3.27 38.60 8.58
N ILE A 268 -4.05 37.95 9.45
CA ILE A 268 -5.26 37.23 9.03
C ILE A 268 -6.32 38.20 8.48
N ILE A 269 -6.48 39.37 9.11
CA ILE A 269 -7.39 40.43 8.65
C ILE A 269 -6.93 40.98 7.29
N GLU A 270 -5.63 41.21 7.08
CA GLU A 270 -5.06 41.61 5.78
C GLU A 270 -5.40 40.56 4.71
N LYS A 271 -5.15 39.29 5.00
CA LYS A 271 -5.46 38.19 4.08
C LYS A 271 -6.95 38.11 3.72
N ILE A 272 -7.81 38.02 4.72
CA ILE A 272 -9.26 37.81 4.53
C ILE A 272 -9.95 39.07 4.01
N GLY A 273 -9.62 40.23 4.57
CA GLY A 273 -10.29 41.48 4.30
C GLY A 273 -9.78 42.18 3.04
N TYR A 274 -8.45 42.25 2.88
CA TYR A 274 -7.84 42.96 1.77
C TYR A 274 -7.63 42.06 0.54
N TYR A 275 -6.99 40.90 0.70
CA TYR A 275 -6.72 40.01 -0.43
C TYR A 275 -7.95 39.20 -0.88
N GLU A 276 -8.73 38.65 0.06
CA GLU A 276 -9.94 37.86 -0.27
C GLU A 276 -11.24 38.68 -0.35
N ARG A 277 -11.20 39.97 0.02
CA ARG A 277 -12.35 40.90 0.00
C ARG A 277 -13.58 40.41 0.79
N LYS A 278 -13.37 39.75 1.93
CA LYS A 278 -14.45 39.30 2.81
C LYS A 278 -14.73 40.31 3.94
N ASN A 279 -15.95 40.29 4.45
CA ASN A 279 -16.35 41.12 5.60
C ASN A 279 -15.75 40.59 6.91
N ILE A 280 -15.32 41.50 7.78
CA ILE A 280 -14.68 41.18 9.06
C ILE A 280 -15.44 41.85 10.21
N LEU A 281 -15.68 41.09 11.28
CA LEU A 281 -16.23 41.58 12.54
C LEU A 281 -15.22 41.33 13.67
N ILE A 282 -14.82 42.40 14.36
CA ILE A 282 -13.94 42.31 15.53
C ILE A 282 -14.77 42.54 16.79
N ILE A 283 -14.79 41.54 17.67
CA ILE A 283 -15.44 41.62 18.98
C ILE A 283 -14.34 41.65 20.05
N CYS A 284 -14.30 42.71 20.85
CA CYS A 284 -13.30 42.88 21.90
C CYS A 284 -13.89 43.60 23.14
N PRO A 285 -13.27 43.46 24.33
CA PRO A 285 -13.62 44.26 25.49
C PRO A 285 -13.58 45.77 25.20
N ALA A 286 -14.44 46.54 25.85
CA ALA A 286 -14.58 47.98 25.61
C ALA A 286 -13.25 48.76 25.72
N GLN A 287 -12.33 48.31 26.58
CA GLN A 287 -11.02 48.95 26.76
C GLN A 287 -10.10 48.80 25.53
N LEU A 288 -10.31 47.80 24.67
CA LEU A 288 -9.48 47.52 23.50
C LEU A 288 -10.03 48.12 22.20
N THR A 289 -11.23 48.73 22.22
CA THR A 289 -11.89 49.26 21.01
C THR A 289 -11.03 50.33 20.33
N THR A 290 -10.51 51.30 21.09
CA THR A 290 -9.66 52.36 20.53
C THR A 290 -8.37 51.82 19.92
N MET A 291 -7.77 50.80 20.53
CA MET A 291 -6.58 50.13 20.01
C MET A 291 -6.88 49.48 18.66
N TRP A 292 -7.93 48.64 18.58
CA TRP A 292 -8.30 47.97 17.33
C TRP A 292 -8.70 48.96 16.23
N SER A 293 -9.43 50.04 16.55
CA SER A 293 -9.74 51.09 15.57
C SER A 293 -8.49 51.77 14.99
N LYS A 294 -7.40 51.88 15.77
CA LYS A 294 -6.13 52.41 15.28
C LYS A 294 -5.39 51.37 14.43
N GLU A 295 -5.30 50.12 14.87
CA GLU A 295 -4.62 49.05 14.12
C GLU A 295 -5.27 48.79 12.76
N MET A 296 -6.60 48.87 12.67
CA MET A 296 -7.34 48.70 11.40
C MET A 296 -7.06 49.79 10.37
N LYS A 297 -6.60 50.97 10.77
CA LYS A 297 -6.18 52.02 9.81
C LYS A 297 -4.83 51.72 9.16
N ASN A 298 -4.06 50.83 9.78
CA ASN A 298 -2.68 50.50 9.39
C ASN A 298 -2.58 49.16 8.63
N ILE A 299 -3.71 48.57 8.25
CA ILE A 299 -3.82 47.40 7.36
C ILE A 299 -4.30 47.95 6.01
#